data_AF-A0A9P4VPJ9-F1
#
_entry.id   AF-A0A9P4VPJ9-F1
#
_cell.length_a   1.000
_cell.length_b   1.000
_cell.length_c   1.000
_cell.angle_alpha   90.00
_cell.angle_beta   90.00
_cell.angle_gamma   90.00
#
_symmetry.space_group_name_H-M   'P 1'
#
loop_
_entity.id
_entity.type
_entity.pdbx_description
1 polymer ?
#
loop_
_entity_poly.entity_id
_entity_poly.type
_entity_poly.pdbx_seq_one_letter_code
_entity_poly.pdbx_strand_id
1 'polypeptide(L)'
;NAGYECDLCHDKFSRAYNLKQHMDSDKHNPSFPKLHRCEDCDRRFKRKLDLVRHIESVHKMTKNYSCSMCSNSFARKDTLRR
;
A
#
# COMPACT_ATOMS: atom_id res chain seq x y z
N ASN A 1 -3.10 14.42 -23.05
CA ASN A 1 -2.59 13.12 -22.58
C ASN A 1 -1.27 13.36 -21.85
N ALA A 2 -1.32 13.88 -20.61
CA ALA A 2 -0.12 14.23 -19.84
C ALA A 2 0.04 13.20 -18.72
N GLY A 3 0.84 12.16 -18.99
CA GLY A 3 1.29 11.23 -17.96
C GLY A 3 2.52 11.79 -17.25
N TYR A 4 2.76 11.34 -16.02
CA TYR A 4 3.97 11.66 -15.28
C TYR A 4 5.00 10.58 -15.59
N GLU A 5 6.06 10.91 -16.32
CA GLU A 5 7.10 9.96 -16.73
C GLU A 5 8.35 10.13 -15.86
N CYS A 6 9.03 9.04 -15.53
CA CYS A 6 10.32 9.09 -14.87
C CYS A 6 11.44 9.29 -15.89
N ASP A 7 12.26 10.33 -15.75
CA ASP A 7 13.38 10.60 -16.65
C ASP A 7 14.54 9.58 -16.54
N LEU A 8 14.59 8.78 -15.46
CA LEU A 8 15.67 7.80 -15.24
C LEU A 8 15.37 6.41 -15.80
N CYS A 9 14.09 6.00 -15.84
CA CYS A 9 13.70 4.67 -16.32
C CYS A 9 12.50 4.67 -17.29
N HIS A 10 11.96 5.84 -17.61
CA HIS A 10 10.82 6.04 -18.52
C HIS A 10 9.51 5.34 -18.10
N ASP A 11 9.40 4.94 -16.82
CA ASP A 11 8.15 4.44 -16.26
C ASP A 11 7.07 5.55 -16.29
N LYS A 12 5.87 5.21 -16.78
CA LYS A 12 4.75 6.14 -16.90
C LYS A 12 3.75 5.95 -15.78
N PHE A 13 3.41 7.05 -15.13
CA PHE A 13 2.49 7.11 -14.01
C PHE A 13 1.28 7.97 -14.35
N SER A 14 0.12 7.54 -13.86
CA SER A 14 -1.14 8.26 -13.99
C SER A 14 -1.27 9.47 -13.05
N ARG A 15 -0.36 9.62 -12.06
CA ARG A 15 -0.42 10.67 -11.02
C ARG A 15 0.97 11.12 -10.58
N ALA A 16 1.10 12.42 -10.28
CA ALA A 16 2.36 13.02 -9.82
C ALA A 16 2.91 12.38 -8.54
N TYR A 17 2.02 12.04 -7.59
CA TYR A 17 2.45 11.45 -6.33
C TYR A 17 3.05 10.05 -6.53
N ASN A 18 2.59 9.29 -7.53
CA ASN A 18 3.15 7.97 -7.86
C ASN A 18 4.57 8.13 -8.39
N LEU A 19 4.80 9.06 -9.32
CA LEU A 19 6.13 9.37 -9.84
C LEU A 19 7.09 9.79 -8.71
N LYS A 20 6.64 10.67 -7.80
CA LYS A 20 7.47 11.09 -6.65
C LYS A 20 7.85 9.90 -5.75
N GLN A 21 6.89 9.02 -5.44
CA GLN A 21 7.16 7.82 -4.64
C GLN A 21 8.07 6.81 -5.34
N HIS A 22 8.00 6.77 -6.67
CA HIS A 22 8.89 5.97 -7.51
C HIS A 22 10.33 6.55 -7.54
N MET A 23 10.50 7.87 -7.57
CA MET A 23 11.83 8.50 -7.47
C MET A 23 12.46 8.24 -6.10
N ASP A 24 11.65 8.22 -5.04
CA ASP A 24 12.04 7.79 -3.69
C ASP A 24 12.07 6.25 -3.54
N SER A 25 12.10 5.48 -4.62
CA SER A 25 12.20 4.03 -4.54
C SER A 25 13.65 3.55 -4.51
N ASP A 26 13.85 2.32 -4.05
CA ASP A 26 15.13 1.63 -4.07
C ASP A 26 15.71 1.47 -5.49
N LYS A 27 14.88 1.60 -6.55
CA LYS A 27 15.34 1.59 -7.94
C LYS A 27 16.19 2.80 -8.31
N HIS A 28 15.92 3.97 -7.73
CA HIS A 28 16.60 5.23 -8.06
C HIS A 28 17.40 5.78 -6.88
N ASN A 29 16.99 5.46 -5.66
CA ASN A 29 17.67 5.84 -4.44
C ASN A 29 18.03 4.57 -3.64
N PRO A 30 19.23 3.99 -3.82
CA PRO A 30 19.65 2.82 -3.07
C PRO A 30 19.83 3.08 -1.57
N SER A 31 19.87 4.35 -1.16
CA SER A 31 19.85 4.77 0.25
C SER A 31 18.45 4.79 0.85
N PHE A 32 17.40 4.67 0.02
CA PHE A 32 16.03 4.63 0.51
C PHE A 32 15.80 3.35 1.33
N PRO A 33 15.22 3.46 2.54
CA PRO A 33 14.95 2.28 3.36
C PRO A 33 14.07 1.33 2.56
N LYS A 34 14.51 0.09 2.42
CA LYS A 34 13.80 -0.96 1.66
C LYS A 34 12.41 -1.17 2.27
N LEU A 35 11.42 -0.46 1.75
CA LEU A 35 10.03 -0.60 2.16
C LEU A 35 9.46 -1.89 1.56
N HIS A 36 8.51 -2.49 2.27
CA HIS A 36 7.76 -3.62 1.77
C HIS A 36 6.71 -3.14 0.78
N ARG A 37 6.91 -3.44 -0.50
CA ARG A 37 5.98 -3.11 -1.59
C ARG A 37 4.83 -4.13 -1.64
N CYS A 38 3.62 -3.66 -1.90
CA CYS A 38 2.49 -4.51 -2.25
C CYS A 38 2.60 -4.95 -3.71
N GLU A 39 2.33 -6.23 -3.98
CA GLU A 39 2.38 -6.76 -5.35
C GLU A 39 1.10 -6.45 -6.13
N ASP A 40 -0.03 -6.32 -5.42
CA ASP A 40 -1.34 -6.00 -6.00
C ASP A 40 -1.56 -4.49 -6.24
N CYS A 41 -0.73 -3.62 -5.66
CA CYS A 41 -0.81 -2.17 -5.88
C CYS A 41 0.50 -1.43 -5.58
N ASP A 42 0.62 -0.16 -5.99
CA ASP A 42 1.85 0.64 -5.79
C ASP A 42 2.07 1.16 -4.36
N ARG A 43 1.39 0.62 -3.34
CA ARG A 43 1.63 1.01 -1.94
C ARG A 43 2.91 0.38 -1.38
N ARG A 44 3.64 1.18 -0.60
CA ARG A 44 4.87 0.81 0.09
C ARG A 44 4.73 1.02 1.60
N PHE A 45 5.26 0.08 2.40
CA PHE A 45 5.12 0.09 3.85
C PHE A 45 6.45 -0.05 4.56
N LYS A 46 6.63 0.68 5.66
CA LYS A 46 7.85 0.62 6.50
C LYS A 46 8.03 -0.71 7.22
N ARG A 47 6.94 -1.43 7.49
CA ARG A 47 6.97 -2.70 8.21
C ARG A 47 6.21 -3.76 7.43
N LYS A 48 6.70 -5.00 7.46
CA LYS A 48 6.04 -6.16 6.83
C LYS A 48 4.62 -6.35 7.36
N LEU A 49 4.41 -6.15 8.67
CA LEU A 49 3.09 -6.25 9.31
C LEU A 49 2.07 -5.29 8.70
N ASP A 50 2.50 -4.07 8.34
CA ASP A 50 1.62 -3.08 7.73
C ASP A 50 1.24 -3.47 6.30
N LEU A 51 2.18 -4.07 5.55
CA LEU A 51 1.92 -4.64 4.23
C LEU A 51 0.92 -5.81 4.30
N VAL A 52 1.14 -6.77 5.19
CA VAL A 52 0.23 -7.92 5.34
C VAL A 52 -1.18 -7.44 5.67
N ARG A 53 -1.30 -6.54 6.65
CA ARG A 53 -2.60 -5.95 7.02
C ARG A 53 -3.25 -5.22 5.86
N HIS A 54 -2.47 -4.52 5.04
CA HIS A 54 -2.99 -3.86 3.85
C HIS A 54 -3.55 -4.87 2.85
N ILE A 55 -2.82 -5.96 2.55
CA ILE A 55 -3.28 -7.01 1.64
C ILE A 55 -4.56 -7.66 2.17
N GLU A 56 -4.59 -8.03 3.45
CA GLU A 56 -5.76 -8.66 4.08
C GLU A 56 -7.00 -7.75 4.04
N SER A 57 -6.83 -6.46 4.31
CA SER A 57 -7.94 -5.52 4.40
C SER A 57 -8.43 -4.98 3.05
N VAL A 58 -7.52 -4.73 2.10
CA VAL A 58 -7.84 -4.06 0.83
C VAL A 58 -8.02 -5.05 -0.31
N HIS A 59 -7.16 -6.06 -0.40
CA HIS A 59 -7.13 -6.97 -1.55
C HIS A 59 -7.89 -8.27 -1.26
N LYS A 60 -7.73 -8.85 -0.07
CA LYS A 60 -8.45 -10.07 0.32
C LYS A 60 -9.82 -9.81 0.93
N MET A 61 -10.10 -8.58 1.38
CA MET A 61 -11.33 -8.22 2.12
C MET A 61 -11.63 -9.18 3.28
N THR A 62 -10.60 -9.80 3.85
CA THR A 62 -10.78 -10.73 4.97
C THR A 62 -11.19 -9.92 6.18
N LYS A 63 -12.46 -10.04 6.56
CA LYS A 63 -13.00 -9.43 7.76
C LYS A 63 -12.84 -10.42 8.91
N ASN A 64 -11.63 -10.51 9.44
CA ASN A 64 -11.24 -11.50 10.45
C ASN A 64 -11.82 -11.18 11.85
N TYR A 65 -12.38 -9.97 12.03
CA TYR A 65 -12.89 -9.51 13.32
C TYR A 65 -14.39 -9.30 13.24
N SER A 66 -15.16 -10.30 13.68
CA SER A 66 -16.61 -10.20 13.83
C SER A 66 -16.96 -9.60 15.19
N CYS A 67 -17.90 -8.66 15.18
CA CYS A 67 -18.57 -8.18 16.38
C CYS A 67 -19.55 -9.26 16.85
N SER A 68 -19.50 -9.66 18.12
CA SER A 68 -20.47 -10.64 18.67
C SER A 68 -21.82 -10.02 19.02
N MET A 69 -21.87 -8.69 19.16
CA MET A 69 -23.08 -7.92 19.48
C MET A 69 -23.81 -7.40 18.23
N CYS A 70 -23.16 -7.47 17.07
CA CYS A 70 -23.65 -6.91 15.82
C CYS A 70 -23.11 -7.74 14.66
N SER A 71 -23.91 -8.09 13.65
CA SER A 71 -23.49 -8.96 12.52
C SER A 71 -22.47 -8.32 11.56
N ASN A 72 -21.72 -7.31 12.02
CA ASN A 72 -20.69 -6.63 11.26
C ASN A 72 -19.33 -7.30 11.46
N SER A 73 -18.61 -7.46 10.35
CA SER A 73 -17.24 -7.95 10.33
C SER A 73 -16.30 -6.87 9.81
N PHE A 74 -15.15 -6.73 10.48
CA PHE A 74 -14.13 -5.73 10.21
C PHE A 74 -12.81 -6.39 9.86
N ALA A 75 -12.01 -5.71 9.04
CA ALA A 75 -10.68 -6.18 8.63
C ALA A 75 -9.58 -5.89 9.66
N ARG A 76 -9.87 -5.13 10.73
CA ARG A 76 -8.88 -4.83 11.78
C ARG A 76 -9.52 -4.74 13.16
N LYS A 77 -8.79 -5.21 14.18
CA LYS A 77 -9.19 -5.16 15.59
C LYS A 77 -9.34 -3.73 16.12
N ASP A 78 -8.50 -2.80 15.68
CA ASP A 78 -8.55 -1.41 16.14
C ASP A 78 -9.71 -0.61 15.54
N THR A 79 -10.31 -1.11 14.46
CA THR A 79 -11.54 -0.56 13.87
C THR A 79 -12.81 -1.12 14.52
N LEU A 80 -12.69 -2.18 15.35
CA LEU A 80 -13.74 -2.60 16.28
C LEU A 80 -13.76 -1.62 17.46
N ARG A 81 -14.24 -0.40 17.23
CA ARG A 81 -14.63 0.48 18.33
C ARG A 81 -16.06 0.11 18.73
N ARG A 82 -16.20 -0.15 20.04
CA ARG A 82 -17.38 -0.64 20.73
C ARG A 82 -18.61 0.23 20.50
#